data_AF-A0A0M0JNG4-F1
#
_entry.id   AF-A0A0M0JNG4-F1
#
_cell.length_a   1.000
_cell.length_b   1.000
_cell.length_c   1.000
_cell.angle_alpha   90.00
_cell.angle_beta   90.00
_cell.angle_gamma   90.00
#
_symmetry.space_group_name_H-M   'P 1'
#
loop_
_entity.id
_entity.type
_entity.pdbx_description
1 polymer ?
#
loop_
_entity_poly.entity_id
_entity_poly.type
_entity_poly.pdbx_seq_one_letter_code
_entity_poly.pdbx_strand_id
1 'polypeptide(L)'
;MAAVERVIERVGPYRFAGKVVKGFQRGSKQLGWPTANLDPAAFEKQLDASTEGVYIGWASIADPTLPEEARAVHKAILSIGWNPQFENKERTVEAYITHDFQGRDFYDAQMNLLVCAFIRPQAKFESFQHLIDAITADVEFGRNALDTPELVELRADGLFGAAAESAGAAPQALDDRAYLEHFGVHAALSTAVATVVKERPTNPLLTIAELLSKSKRFEGGRRSSRGFSAYQSA
;
A
#
# COMPACT_ATOMS: atom_id res chain seq x y z
N MET A 1 -5.42 -8.53 20.46
CA MET A 1 -5.57 -8.25 19.00
C MET A 1 -4.48 -8.99 18.27
N ALA A 2 -4.76 -9.61 17.13
CA ALA A 2 -3.69 -10.11 16.27
C ALA A 2 -3.08 -8.91 15.55
N ALA A 3 -1.78 -8.68 15.73
CA ALA A 3 -1.06 -7.65 14.99
C ALA A 3 -1.10 -7.99 13.50
N VAL A 4 -1.34 -6.98 12.64
CA VAL A 4 -1.22 -7.14 11.19
C VAL A 4 0.27 -7.22 10.87
N GLU A 5 0.73 -8.40 10.47
CA GLU A 5 2.13 -8.64 10.11
C GLU A 5 2.48 -7.91 8.81
N ARG A 6 3.71 -7.37 8.77
CA ARG A 6 4.30 -6.74 7.58
C ARG A 6 5.63 -7.40 7.27
N VAL A 7 5.86 -7.64 6.00
CA VAL A 7 7.11 -8.18 5.48
C VAL A 7 7.63 -7.26 4.37
N ILE A 8 8.85 -7.48 3.89
CA ILE A 8 9.31 -6.85 2.65
C ILE A 8 9.51 -7.99 1.66
N GLU A 9 8.54 -8.18 0.76
CA GLU A 9 8.64 -9.13 -0.33
C GLU A 9 8.82 -8.35 -1.64
N ARG A 10 10.00 -8.47 -2.25
CA ARG A 10 10.27 -7.81 -3.53
C ARG A 10 9.45 -8.42 -4.64
N VAL A 11 8.69 -7.58 -5.33
CA VAL A 11 7.82 -8.01 -6.44
C VAL A 11 8.14 -7.29 -7.75
N GLY A 12 8.78 -6.12 -7.68
CA GLY A 12 9.01 -5.24 -8.83
C GLY A 12 10.48 -5.09 -9.27
N PRO A 13 10.79 -4.05 -10.06
CA PRO A 13 9.93 -2.89 -10.31
C PRO A 13 8.82 -3.14 -11.35
N TYR A 14 7.56 -2.91 -10.96
CA TYR A 14 6.46 -2.71 -11.91
C TYR A 14 6.26 -1.23 -12.19
N ARG A 15 6.13 -0.86 -13.47
CA ARG A 15 6.00 0.51 -13.91
C ARG A 15 4.59 0.77 -14.40
N PHE A 16 3.92 1.73 -13.77
CA PHE A 16 2.64 2.25 -14.22
C PHE A 16 2.75 3.74 -14.51
N ALA A 17 2.08 4.17 -15.58
CA ALA A 17 1.97 5.55 -15.97
C ALA A 17 0.54 5.81 -16.44
N GLY A 18 -0.15 6.74 -15.80
CA GLY A 18 -1.54 7.03 -16.13
C GLY A 18 -2.09 8.21 -15.35
N LYS A 19 -3.31 8.59 -15.69
CA LYS A 19 -3.95 9.75 -15.06
C LYS A 19 -4.39 9.44 -13.64
N VAL A 20 -4.36 10.48 -12.80
CA VAL A 20 -5.05 10.45 -11.51
C VAL A 20 -6.53 10.69 -11.74
N VAL A 21 -7.35 9.71 -11.36
CA VAL A 21 -8.81 9.77 -11.50
C VAL A 21 -9.48 9.96 -10.14
N LYS A 22 -10.75 10.39 -10.17
CA LYS A 22 -11.54 10.46 -8.94
C LYS A 22 -11.85 9.03 -8.47
N GLY A 23 -11.43 8.72 -7.25
CA GLY A 23 -11.85 7.50 -6.57
C GLY A 23 -13.25 7.61 -5.96
N PHE A 24 -13.59 6.65 -5.11
CA PHE A 24 -14.92 6.52 -4.50
C PHE A 24 -15.16 7.42 -3.28
N GLN A 25 -14.28 8.41 -3.05
CA GLN A 25 -14.35 9.41 -1.97
C GLN A 25 -14.70 8.80 -0.59
N ARG A 26 -14.12 7.65 -0.24
CA ARG A 26 -14.41 6.89 0.99
C ARG A 26 -13.86 7.53 2.27
N GLY A 27 -13.72 8.86 2.30
CA GLY A 27 -13.22 9.59 3.45
C GLY A 27 -11.73 9.42 3.70
N SER A 28 -10.91 8.92 2.76
CA SER A 28 -9.45 8.84 2.95
C SER A 28 -8.82 10.21 3.27
N LYS A 29 -9.35 11.29 2.67
CA LYS A 29 -9.04 12.68 3.06
C LYS A 29 -9.49 13.05 4.48
N GLN A 30 -10.67 12.58 4.89
CA GLN A 30 -11.21 12.81 6.24
C GLN A 30 -10.47 11.97 7.30
N LEU A 31 -9.81 10.90 6.87
CA LEU A 31 -8.95 10.02 7.64
C LEU A 31 -7.51 10.54 7.79
N GLY A 32 -7.18 11.66 7.15
CA GLY A 32 -5.81 12.17 7.09
C GLY A 32 -4.88 11.39 6.15
N TRP A 33 -5.39 10.50 5.30
CA TRP A 33 -4.58 9.69 4.37
C TRP A 33 -5.08 9.84 2.93
N PRO A 34 -4.95 11.01 2.29
CA PRO A 34 -5.42 11.25 0.92
C PRO A 34 -4.75 10.31 -0.09
N THR A 35 -5.56 9.51 -0.81
CA THR A 35 -5.07 8.60 -1.85
C THR A 35 -5.36 9.09 -3.26
N ALA A 36 -4.35 9.04 -4.13
CA ALA A 36 -4.49 9.23 -5.57
C ALA A 36 -4.90 7.89 -6.22
N ASN A 37 -5.99 7.88 -6.99
CA ASN A 37 -6.42 6.69 -7.70
C ASN A 37 -5.84 6.74 -9.11
N LEU A 38 -5.14 5.68 -9.52
CA LEU A 38 -4.60 5.57 -10.87
C LEU A 38 -5.70 5.07 -11.83
N ASP A 39 -5.73 5.60 -13.06
CA ASP A 39 -6.61 5.12 -14.12
C ASP A 39 -6.36 3.62 -14.41
N PRO A 40 -7.39 2.74 -14.37
CA PRO A 40 -7.28 1.32 -14.68
C PRO A 40 -6.58 0.99 -15.98
N ALA A 41 -6.70 1.84 -17.01
CA ALA A 41 -6.04 1.65 -18.29
C ALA A 41 -4.50 1.55 -18.18
N ALA A 42 -3.92 2.06 -17.09
CA ALA A 42 -2.48 2.02 -16.83
C ALA A 42 -1.97 0.66 -16.31
N PHE A 43 -2.83 -0.17 -15.71
CA PHE A 43 -2.39 -1.37 -14.97
C PHE A 43 -3.23 -2.63 -15.18
N GLU A 44 -4.44 -2.54 -15.76
CA GLU A 44 -5.38 -3.66 -15.89
C GLU A 44 -4.79 -4.91 -16.59
N LYS A 45 -3.80 -4.72 -17.48
CA LYS A 45 -3.14 -5.80 -18.22
C LYS A 45 -1.97 -6.45 -17.46
N GLN A 46 -1.52 -5.80 -16.39
CA GLN A 46 -0.35 -6.22 -15.61
C GLN A 46 -0.74 -6.85 -14.27
N LEU A 47 -1.96 -6.59 -13.79
CA LEU A 47 -2.42 -7.01 -12.46
C LEU A 47 -3.57 -8.03 -12.58
N ASP A 48 -3.59 -8.99 -11.66
CA ASP A 48 -4.63 -10.03 -11.56
C ASP A 48 -5.08 -10.26 -10.11
N ALA A 49 -5.85 -11.32 -9.83
CA ALA A 49 -6.38 -11.58 -8.48
C ALA A 49 -5.35 -11.96 -7.43
N SER A 50 -4.15 -12.33 -7.86
CA SER A 50 -3.04 -12.61 -6.96
C SER A 50 -2.33 -11.35 -6.46
N THR A 51 -2.63 -10.17 -7.02
CA THR A 51 -1.92 -8.93 -6.71
C THR A 51 -2.65 -8.04 -5.69
N GLU A 52 -3.62 -8.59 -4.96
CA GLU A 52 -4.33 -7.84 -3.92
C GLU A 52 -3.46 -7.68 -2.66
N GLY A 53 -3.37 -6.45 -2.17
CA GLY A 53 -2.63 -6.17 -0.95
C GLY A 53 -2.14 -4.75 -0.84
N VAL A 54 -1.27 -4.56 0.13
CA VAL A 54 -0.56 -3.30 0.36
C VAL A 54 0.87 -3.45 -0.10
N TYR A 55 1.32 -2.45 -0.87
CA TYR A 55 2.62 -2.40 -1.49
C TYR A 55 3.29 -1.06 -1.17
N ILE A 56 4.58 -0.99 -1.44
CA ILE A 56 5.39 0.22 -1.31
C ILE A 56 6.11 0.49 -2.62
N GLY A 57 6.35 1.77 -2.89
CA GLY A 57 6.93 2.19 -4.14
C GLY A 57 7.34 3.65 -4.16
N TRP A 58 7.62 4.12 -5.37
CA TRP A 58 7.97 5.50 -5.67
C TRP A 58 6.93 6.08 -6.63
N ALA A 59 6.60 7.36 -6.48
CA ALA A 59 5.64 8.04 -7.34
C ALA A 59 6.09 9.47 -7.66
N SER A 60 5.71 9.96 -8.83
CA SER A 60 5.84 11.37 -9.21
C SER A 60 4.56 11.86 -9.89
N ILE A 61 4.18 13.10 -9.64
CA ILE A 61 3.05 13.76 -10.32
C ILE A 61 3.59 14.75 -11.34
N ALA A 62 3.32 14.48 -12.62
CA ALA A 62 3.64 15.38 -13.71
C ALA A 62 2.47 16.34 -13.96
N ASP A 63 2.38 17.36 -13.10
CA ASP A 63 1.45 18.48 -13.24
C ASP A 63 2.21 19.81 -13.17
N PRO A 64 2.36 20.54 -14.28
CA PRO A 64 3.14 21.78 -14.32
C PRO A 64 2.57 22.90 -13.44
N THR A 65 1.34 22.77 -12.93
CA THR A 65 0.75 23.72 -11.99
C THR A 65 1.21 23.49 -10.54
N LEU A 66 1.79 22.32 -10.25
CA LEU A 66 2.36 22.01 -8.94
C LEU A 66 3.77 22.60 -8.79
N PRO A 67 4.14 23.01 -7.55
CA PRO A 67 5.52 23.37 -7.22
C PRO A 67 6.52 22.27 -7.61
N GLU A 68 7.78 22.66 -7.86
CA GLU A 68 8.82 21.73 -8.31
C GLU A 68 9.05 20.58 -7.32
N GLU A 69 9.04 20.87 -6.02
CA GLU A 69 9.16 19.90 -4.95
C GLU A 69 8.01 18.88 -4.92
N ALA A 70 6.79 19.30 -5.29
CA ALA A 70 5.62 18.42 -5.36
C ALA A 70 5.66 17.49 -6.58
N ARG A 71 6.40 17.89 -7.63
CA ARG A 71 6.63 17.10 -8.84
C ARG A 71 7.80 16.12 -8.74
N ALA A 72 8.63 16.22 -7.70
CA ALA A 72 9.74 15.29 -7.45
C ALA A 72 9.25 13.86 -7.19
N VAL A 73 10.19 12.90 -7.19
CA VAL A 73 9.88 11.51 -6.81
C VAL A 73 9.76 11.38 -5.30
N HIS A 74 8.60 10.91 -4.86
CA HIS A 74 8.21 10.71 -3.46
C HIS A 74 7.94 9.23 -3.17
N LYS A 75 8.06 8.84 -1.89
CA LYS A 75 7.66 7.50 -1.46
C LYS A 75 6.14 7.37 -1.56
N ALA A 76 5.67 6.16 -1.83
CA ALA A 76 4.25 5.86 -1.94
C ALA A 76 3.91 4.55 -1.23
N ILE A 77 2.80 4.57 -0.49
CA ILE A 77 2.13 3.39 0.04
C ILE A 77 0.90 3.13 -0.82
N LEU A 78 0.75 1.88 -1.24
CA LEU A 78 -0.14 1.50 -2.30
C LEU A 78 -1.13 0.47 -1.81
N SER A 79 -2.41 0.69 -2.08
CA SER A 79 -3.44 -0.33 -1.94
C SER A 79 -3.84 -0.81 -3.33
N ILE A 80 -3.65 -2.10 -3.59
CA ILE A 80 -4.12 -2.75 -4.82
C ILE A 80 -5.29 -3.65 -4.46
N GLY A 81 -6.43 -3.44 -5.11
CA GLY A 81 -7.67 -4.08 -4.75
C GLY A 81 -8.69 -4.17 -5.88
N TRP A 82 -9.95 -4.25 -5.48
CA TRP A 82 -11.11 -4.23 -6.36
C TRP A 82 -12.07 -3.14 -5.98
N ASN A 83 -12.85 -2.69 -6.97
CA ASN A 83 -14.00 -1.84 -6.81
C ASN A 83 -15.26 -2.66 -6.41
N PRO A 84 -15.72 -2.58 -5.15
CA PRO A 84 -16.93 -3.27 -4.69
C PRO A 84 -18.22 -2.78 -5.35
N GLN A 85 -18.25 -1.56 -5.88
CA GLN A 85 -19.44 -0.96 -6.51
C GLN A 85 -19.66 -1.47 -7.93
N PHE A 86 -18.63 -2.05 -8.55
CA PHE A 86 -18.70 -2.65 -9.87
C PHE A 86 -18.62 -4.18 -9.78
N GLU A 87 -19.26 -4.76 -8.77
CA GLU A 87 -19.26 -6.22 -8.50
C GLU A 87 -17.85 -6.82 -8.38
N ASN A 88 -16.85 -6.03 -7.96
CA ASN A 88 -15.44 -6.39 -7.97
C ASN A 88 -14.91 -6.83 -9.35
N LYS A 89 -15.42 -6.22 -10.43
CA LYS A 89 -14.93 -6.46 -11.80
C LYS A 89 -13.81 -5.50 -12.22
N GLU A 90 -13.70 -4.35 -11.56
CA GLU A 90 -12.68 -3.34 -11.85
C GLU A 90 -11.63 -3.28 -10.74
N ARG A 91 -10.37 -3.31 -11.14
CA ARG A 91 -9.22 -3.21 -10.23
C ARG A 91 -8.98 -1.77 -9.80
N THR A 92 -8.44 -1.60 -8.60
CA THR A 92 -8.05 -0.29 -8.08
C THR A 92 -6.58 -0.30 -7.70
N VAL A 93 -5.89 0.79 -8.03
CA VAL A 93 -4.56 1.12 -7.50
C VAL A 93 -4.67 2.49 -6.86
N GLU A 94 -4.55 2.53 -5.55
CA GLU A 94 -4.64 3.74 -4.73
C GLU A 94 -3.28 4.02 -4.10
N ALA A 95 -2.74 5.22 -4.31
CA ALA A 95 -1.44 5.63 -3.81
C ALA A 95 -1.58 6.76 -2.78
N TYR A 96 -1.15 6.49 -1.54
CA TYR A 96 -0.79 7.55 -0.60
C TYR A 96 0.64 7.97 -0.87
N ILE A 97 0.82 9.17 -1.42
CA ILE A 97 2.13 9.76 -1.72
C ILE A 97 2.58 10.55 -0.49
N THR A 98 3.78 10.27 0.02
CA THR A 98 4.28 10.89 1.25
C THR A 98 4.83 12.29 0.98
N HIS A 99 3.95 13.19 0.56
CA HIS A 99 4.23 14.60 0.34
C HIS A 99 2.99 15.44 0.70
N ASP A 100 3.22 16.58 1.35
CA ASP A 100 2.12 17.52 1.64
C ASP A 100 1.84 18.39 0.41
N PHE A 101 0.79 18.05 -0.32
CA PHE A 101 0.29 18.82 -1.45
C PHE A 101 -0.51 20.08 -1.03
N GLN A 102 -0.54 20.42 0.27
CA GLN A 102 -1.21 21.61 0.83
C GLN A 102 -2.70 21.67 0.47
N GLY A 103 -3.34 20.50 0.46
CA GLY A 103 -4.75 20.35 0.11
C GLY A 103 -5.07 20.50 -1.39
N ARG A 104 -4.06 20.67 -2.26
CA ARG A 104 -4.27 20.71 -3.72
C ARG A 104 -4.60 19.34 -4.26
N ASP A 105 -5.62 19.29 -5.11
CA ASP A 105 -5.92 18.15 -5.96
C ASP A 105 -5.15 18.24 -7.28
N PHE A 106 -4.83 17.07 -7.84
CA PHE A 106 -4.11 16.91 -9.11
C PHE A 106 -4.80 15.85 -9.98
N TYR A 107 -6.14 15.88 -10.03
CA TYR A 107 -6.90 15.03 -10.96
C TYR A 107 -6.51 15.35 -12.41
N ASP A 108 -6.60 14.34 -13.27
CA ASP A 108 -6.19 14.36 -14.68
C ASP A 108 -4.68 14.54 -14.91
N ALA A 109 -3.90 14.86 -13.87
CA ALA A 109 -2.45 14.87 -13.93
C ALA A 109 -1.90 13.47 -14.21
N GLN A 110 -0.79 13.42 -14.92
CA GLN A 110 -0.09 12.18 -15.18
C GLN A 110 0.69 11.75 -13.92
N MET A 111 0.36 10.59 -13.37
CA MET A 111 1.12 9.96 -12.30
C MET A 111 1.99 8.85 -12.87
N ASN A 112 3.27 8.87 -12.51
CA ASN A 112 4.17 7.75 -12.67
C ASN A 112 4.30 7.03 -11.34
N LEU A 113 4.17 5.71 -11.37
CA LEU A 113 4.16 4.87 -10.18
C LEU A 113 5.04 3.63 -10.38
N LEU A 114 6.00 3.44 -9.48
CA LEU A 114 6.92 2.32 -9.45
C LEU A 114 6.66 1.43 -8.24
N VAL A 115 6.04 0.27 -8.44
CA VAL A 115 5.77 -0.68 -7.36
C VAL A 115 7.02 -1.52 -7.10
N CYS A 116 7.51 -1.50 -5.85
CA CYS A 116 8.80 -2.11 -5.49
C CYS A 116 8.63 -3.41 -4.70
N ALA A 117 7.82 -3.38 -3.64
CA ALA A 117 7.64 -4.51 -2.74
C ALA A 117 6.21 -4.62 -2.23
N PHE A 118 5.76 -5.85 -2.01
CA PHE A 118 4.57 -6.19 -1.23
C PHE A 118 4.91 -6.13 0.26
N ILE A 119 3.99 -5.60 1.07
CA ILE A 119 4.18 -5.52 2.52
C ILE A 119 3.17 -6.31 3.34
N ARG A 120 1.92 -6.45 2.88
CA ARG A 120 0.91 -7.31 3.54
C ARG A 120 -0.32 -7.55 2.67
N PRO A 121 -1.09 -8.62 2.92
CA PRO A 121 -2.41 -8.80 2.31
C PRO A 121 -3.41 -7.71 2.74
N GLN A 122 -4.52 -7.61 2.01
CA GLN A 122 -5.67 -6.85 2.49
C GLN A 122 -6.27 -7.49 3.75
N ALA A 123 -6.80 -6.65 4.63
CA ALA A 123 -7.40 -7.08 5.90
C ALA A 123 -8.75 -6.39 6.10
N LYS A 124 -9.67 -7.09 6.76
CA LYS A 124 -10.92 -6.49 7.26
C LYS A 124 -10.69 -6.04 8.69
N PHE A 125 -11.22 -4.88 9.03
CA PHE A 125 -11.08 -4.29 10.36
C PHE A 125 -12.43 -4.24 11.07
N GLU A 126 -12.42 -4.63 12.34
CA GLU A 126 -13.62 -4.67 13.20
C GLU A 126 -14.07 -3.27 13.64
N SER A 127 -13.17 -2.27 13.54
CA SER A 127 -13.46 -0.88 13.89
C SER A 127 -12.72 0.08 12.96
N PHE A 128 -13.23 1.31 12.90
CA PHE A 128 -12.60 2.39 12.16
C PHE A 128 -11.22 2.76 12.73
N GLN A 129 -11.06 2.71 14.06
CA GLN A 129 -9.77 2.95 14.69
C GLN A 129 -8.73 1.91 14.28
N HIS A 130 -9.08 0.62 14.23
CA HIS A 130 -8.15 -0.41 13.79
C HIS A 130 -7.70 -0.24 12.34
N LEU A 131 -8.57 0.29 11.47
CA LEU A 131 -8.20 0.64 10.10
C LEU A 131 -7.17 1.78 10.09
N ILE A 132 -7.39 2.84 10.88
CA ILE A 132 -6.45 3.96 11.01
C ILE A 132 -5.09 3.46 11.52
N ASP A 133 -5.08 2.69 12.61
CA ASP A 133 -3.85 2.17 13.20
C ASP A 133 -3.06 1.31 12.21
N ALA A 134 -3.76 0.49 11.40
CA ALA A 134 -3.12 -0.31 10.38
C ALA A 134 -2.55 0.53 9.24
N ILE A 135 -3.26 1.56 8.76
CA ILE A 135 -2.76 2.46 7.72
C ILE A 135 -1.54 3.23 8.24
N THR A 136 -1.62 3.81 9.44
CA THR A 136 -0.50 4.53 10.07
C THR A 136 0.75 3.64 10.14
N ALA A 137 0.60 2.40 10.61
CA ALA A 137 1.71 1.46 10.66
C ALA A 137 2.20 1.00 9.27
N ASP A 138 1.34 0.97 8.23
CA ASP A 138 1.78 0.74 6.84
C ASP A 138 2.65 1.88 6.32
N VAL A 139 2.25 3.12 6.60
CA VAL A 139 3.00 4.32 6.19
C VAL A 139 4.36 4.36 6.88
N GLU A 140 4.41 4.19 8.20
CA GLU A 140 5.68 4.16 8.94
C GLU A 140 6.60 3.04 8.44
N PHE A 141 6.06 1.82 8.31
CA PHE A 141 6.83 0.67 7.82
C PHE A 141 7.34 0.91 6.40
N GLY A 142 6.48 1.37 5.48
CA GLY A 142 6.83 1.58 4.08
C GLY A 142 7.83 2.70 3.88
N ARG A 143 7.71 3.80 4.64
CA ARG A 143 8.68 4.90 4.61
C ARG A 143 10.08 4.42 4.99
N ASN A 144 10.19 3.67 6.08
CA ASN A 144 11.45 3.12 6.56
C ASN A 144 12.01 2.07 5.60
N ALA A 145 11.16 1.20 5.04
CA ALA A 145 11.58 0.20 4.07
C ALA A 145 12.17 0.83 2.80
N LEU A 146 11.58 1.91 2.28
CA LEU A 146 12.07 2.60 1.08
C LEU A 146 13.40 3.35 1.30
N ASP A 147 13.87 3.53 2.54
CA ASP A 147 15.20 4.06 2.84
C ASP A 147 16.29 3.00 2.86
N THR A 148 15.94 1.71 2.74
CA THR A 148 16.94 0.64 2.62
C THR A 148 17.75 0.82 1.33
N PRO A 149 19.07 0.52 1.33
CA PRO A 149 19.94 0.73 0.17
C PRO A 149 19.38 0.15 -1.12
N GLU A 150 18.78 -1.04 -1.05
CA GLU A 150 18.31 -1.73 -2.23
C GLU A 150 17.05 -1.08 -2.82
N LEU A 151 16.20 -0.45 -2.00
CA LEU A 151 14.93 0.16 -2.45
C LEU A 151 15.07 1.65 -2.76
N VAL A 152 16.01 2.35 -2.12
CA VAL A 152 16.26 3.78 -2.38
C VAL A 152 16.84 4.02 -3.78
N GLU A 153 17.65 3.10 -4.29
CA GLU A 153 18.18 3.16 -5.66
C GLU A 153 17.07 3.19 -6.73
N LEU A 154 15.92 2.55 -6.46
CA LEU A 154 14.78 2.51 -7.37
C LEU A 154 14.10 3.89 -7.55
N ARG A 155 14.42 4.87 -6.69
CA ARG A 155 13.96 6.26 -6.87
C ARG A 155 14.48 6.87 -8.18
N ALA A 156 15.63 6.42 -8.65
CA ALA A 156 16.27 6.90 -9.88
C ALA A 156 15.82 6.12 -11.14
N ASP A 157 14.73 5.34 -11.06
CA ASP A 157 14.23 4.58 -12.20
C ASP A 157 13.90 5.48 -13.40
N GLY A 158 14.24 5.01 -14.62
CA GLY A 158 14.02 5.75 -15.86
C GLY A 158 12.56 6.14 -16.12
N LEU A 159 11.59 5.51 -15.45
CA LEU A 159 10.18 5.93 -15.44
C LEU A 159 10.02 7.41 -15.04
N PHE A 160 10.85 7.92 -14.15
CA PHE A 160 10.70 9.25 -13.57
C PHE A 160 11.38 10.36 -14.38
N GLY A 161 12.32 10.02 -15.28
CA GLY A 161 13.03 11.00 -16.11
C GLY A 161 13.53 12.21 -15.31
N ALA A 162 13.17 13.42 -15.74
CA ALA A 162 13.58 14.67 -15.07
C ALA A 162 13.08 14.80 -13.61
N ALA A 163 12.01 14.11 -13.20
CA ALA A 163 11.54 14.14 -11.82
C ALA A 163 12.53 13.45 -10.86
N ALA A 164 13.37 12.54 -11.37
CA ALA A 164 14.44 11.92 -10.58
C ALA A 164 15.60 12.91 -10.30
N GLU A 165 15.78 13.93 -11.14
CA GLU A 165 16.86 14.91 -11.03
C GLU A 165 16.53 16.05 -10.05
N SER A 166 15.25 16.42 -9.92
CA SER A 166 14.77 17.40 -8.92
C SER A 166 14.75 16.85 -7.48
N ALA A 167 15.21 15.61 -7.28
CA ALA A 167 15.34 14.91 -6.00
C ALA A 167 16.44 15.47 -5.06
N GLY A 168 16.81 16.75 -5.20
CA GLY A 168 17.76 17.44 -4.35
C GLY A 168 17.29 17.52 -2.90
N ALA A 169 18.00 16.83 -2.02
CA ALA A 169 17.67 16.52 -0.63
C ALA A 169 16.47 15.57 -0.46
N ALA A 170 16.61 14.57 0.41
CA ALA A 170 15.48 13.76 0.85
C ALA A 170 14.38 14.72 1.34
N PRO A 171 13.14 14.60 0.84
CA PRO A 171 12.07 15.48 1.28
C PRO A 171 12.01 15.44 2.80
N GLN A 172 11.90 16.63 3.39
CA GLN A 172 11.77 16.82 4.83
C GLN A 172 10.75 15.80 5.33
N ALA A 173 11.17 14.93 6.27
CA ALA A 173 10.28 13.91 6.79
C ALA A 173 8.98 14.61 7.21
N LEU A 174 7.86 14.26 6.56
CA LEU A 174 6.56 14.69 7.03
C LEU A 174 6.51 14.35 8.51
N ASP A 175 6.30 15.37 9.34
CA ASP A 175 5.98 15.18 10.73
C ASP A 175 4.56 14.61 10.76
N ASP A 176 4.48 13.28 10.63
CA ASP A 176 3.22 12.55 10.58
C ASP A 176 2.39 12.85 11.82
N ARG A 177 3.02 13.19 12.96
CA ARG A 177 2.30 13.59 14.15
C ARG A 177 1.61 14.94 13.96
N ALA A 178 2.31 15.96 13.48
CA ALA A 178 1.68 17.26 13.19
C ALA A 178 0.64 17.16 12.06
N TYR A 179 0.90 16.33 11.04
CA TYR A 179 -0.04 16.07 9.95
C TYR A 179 -1.30 15.35 10.44
N LEU A 180 -1.14 14.29 11.24
CA LEU A 180 -2.26 13.56 11.83
C LEU A 180 -3.02 14.38 12.87
N GLU A 181 -2.33 15.19 13.69
CA GLU A 181 -2.95 16.15 14.61
C GLU A 181 -3.77 17.21 13.84
N HIS A 182 -3.29 17.70 12.69
CA HIS A 182 -4.03 18.62 11.82
C HIS A 182 -5.35 18.00 11.30
N PHE A 183 -5.37 16.70 11.02
CA PHE A 183 -6.57 15.96 10.61
C PHE A 183 -7.37 15.35 11.78
N GLY A 184 -7.01 15.65 13.03
CA GLY A 184 -7.73 15.14 14.22
C GLY A 184 -7.53 13.65 14.48
N VAL A 185 -6.51 13.04 13.88
CA VAL A 185 -6.13 11.64 14.11
C VAL A 185 -5.24 11.58 15.35
N HIS A 186 -5.85 11.35 16.51
CA HIS A 186 -5.11 11.23 17.77
C HIS A 186 -4.28 9.93 17.79
N ALA A 187 -2.98 10.06 17.53
CA ALA A 187 -2.04 8.95 17.58
C ALA A 187 -1.79 8.47 19.02
N ALA A 188 -2.28 7.28 19.36
CA ALA A 188 -1.74 6.49 20.46
C ALA A 188 -0.55 5.66 19.94
N LEU A 189 0.53 6.33 19.52
CA LEU A 189 1.76 5.67 19.09
C LEU A 189 2.67 5.41 20.29
N SER A 190 2.70 4.16 20.76
CA SER A 190 3.89 3.63 21.43
C SER A 190 3.87 2.10 21.50
N THR A 191 4.95 1.49 20.99
CA THR A 191 5.40 0.10 21.24
C THR A 191 4.82 -1.01 20.35
N ALA A 192 5.21 -1.06 19.07
CA ALA A 192 5.33 -2.33 18.33
C ALA A 192 6.12 -2.19 17.00
N VAL A 193 7.30 -1.55 17.01
CA VAL A 193 8.21 -1.59 15.83
C VAL A 193 9.52 -2.25 16.24
N ALA A 194 9.45 -3.56 16.45
CA ALA A 194 10.65 -4.38 16.64
C ALA A 194 10.32 -5.86 16.39
N THR A 195 10.11 -6.29 15.15
CA THR A 195 10.31 -7.72 14.84
C THR A 195 10.61 -8.00 13.37
N VAL A 196 11.85 -8.49 13.16
CA VAL A 196 12.33 -9.39 12.11
C VAL A 196 12.57 -8.82 10.70
N VAL A 197 13.70 -8.12 10.54
CA VAL A 197 14.56 -8.35 9.37
C VAL A 197 15.33 -9.64 9.65
N LYS A 198 14.89 -10.79 9.10
CA LYS A 198 15.74 -11.99 9.01
C LYS A 198 15.88 -12.37 7.55
N GLU A 199 17.14 -12.54 7.16
CA GLU A 199 17.62 -12.82 5.82
C GLU A 199 17.17 -14.19 5.27
N ARG A 200 16.83 -14.16 3.97
CA ARG A 200 16.93 -15.16 2.88
C ARG A 200 16.36 -16.58 3.05
N PRO A 201 15.68 -17.04 1.99
CA PRO A 201 16.21 -18.15 1.20
C PRO A 201 16.53 -17.77 -0.25
N THR A 202 17.60 -18.39 -0.72
CA THR A 202 18.19 -18.35 -2.05
C THR A 202 17.37 -19.17 -3.05
N ASN A 203 16.51 -18.54 -3.86
CA ASN A 203 16.14 -19.05 -5.21
C ASN A 203 15.38 -17.99 -6.02
N PRO A 204 15.92 -17.44 -7.14
CA PRO A 204 15.35 -16.27 -7.81
C PRO A 204 14.28 -16.58 -8.88
N LEU A 205 13.68 -17.77 -8.91
CA LEU A 205 12.61 -18.11 -9.85
C LEU A 205 11.55 -19.02 -9.21
N LEU A 206 10.72 -18.46 -8.32
CA LEU A 206 9.38 -19.02 -8.10
C LEU A 206 8.36 -18.04 -8.68
N THR A 207 7.71 -18.44 -9.76
CA THR A 207 6.60 -17.71 -10.38
C THR A 207 5.48 -17.48 -9.37
N ILE A 208 4.77 -16.35 -9.47
CA ILE A 208 3.60 -15.95 -8.65
C ILE A 208 2.60 -17.11 -8.46
N ALA A 209 2.48 -18.03 -9.43
CA ALA A 209 1.68 -19.25 -9.36
C ALA A 209 2.06 -20.22 -8.21
N GLU A 210 3.33 -20.28 -7.79
CA GLU A 210 3.78 -21.22 -6.76
C GLU A 210 3.55 -20.70 -5.33
N LEU A 211 3.55 -19.39 -5.12
CA LEU A 211 3.16 -18.76 -3.84
C LEU A 211 1.67 -18.99 -3.53
N LEU A 212 0.81 -18.93 -4.54
CA LEU A 212 -0.63 -19.19 -4.43
C LEU A 212 -0.99 -20.65 -4.13
N SER A 213 -0.07 -21.59 -4.42
CA SER A 213 -0.26 -23.01 -4.11
C SER A 213 -0.02 -23.35 -2.63
N LYS A 214 0.79 -22.53 -1.94
CA LYS A 214 1.17 -22.75 -0.53
C LYS A 214 0.15 -22.17 0.47
N SER A 215 -0.66 -21.18 0.07
CA SER A 215 -1.74 -20.64 0.91
C SER A 215 -2.88 -21.64 1.14
N LYS A 216 -3.01 -22.69 0.31
CA LYS A 216 -4.04 -23.74 0.45
C LYS A 216 -3.72 -24.83 1.50
N ARG A 217 -2.57 -24.78 2.18
CA ARG A 217 -2.19 -25.81 3.18
C ARG A 217 -2.57 -25.52 4.64
N PHE A 218 -3.23 -24.39 4.93
CA PHE A 218 -3.63 -24.04 6.30
C PHE A 218 -5.11 -24.30 6.65
N GLU A 219 -5.91 -24.86 5.75
CA GLU A 219 -7.26 -25.36 6.08
C GLU A 219 -7.29 -26.89 6.02
N GLY A 220 -6.90 -27.52 7.13
CA GLY A 220 -6.83 -28.97 7.23
C GLY A 220 -6.75 -29.52 8.64
N GLY A 221 -7.37 -28.86 9.63
CA GLY A 221 -7.48 -29.35 11.01
C GLY A 221 -8.94 -29.59 11.39
N ARG A 222 -9.46 -30.79 11.12
CA ARG A 222 -10.79 -31.22 11.54
C ARG A 222 -10.95 -31.14 13.06
N ARG A 223 -11.95 -30.37 13.52
CA ARG A 223 -12.52 -30.47 14.88
C ARG A 223 -13.17 -31.85 15.06
N SER A 224 -12.79 -32.53 16.13
CA SER A 224 -13.48 -33.72 16.63
C SER A 224 -14.79 -33.32 17.30
N SER A 225 -15.91 -33.88 16.84
CA SER A 225 -17.20 -33.82 17.54
C SER A 225 -17.34 -35.01 18.50
N ARG A 226 -17.26 -34.75 19.81
CA ARG A 226 -18.03 -35.45 20.86
C ARG A 226 -19.02 -34.40 21.37
N GLY A 227 -20.30 -34.61 21.63
CA GLY A 227 -21.16 -35.76 21.64
C GLY A 227 -22.40 -35.28 22.42
N PHE A 228 -23.59 -35.41 21.87
CA PHE A 228 -24.83 -35.20 22.63
C PHE A 228 -25.83 -36.26 22.16
N SER A 229 -26.17 -37.15 23.08
CA SER A 229 -27.09 -38.27 22.92
C SER A 229 -28.30 -38.05 23.81
N ALA A 230 -29.47 -38.32 23.23
CA ALA A 230 -30.74 -38.75 23.82
C ALA A 230 -31.47 -37.76 24.74
N TYR A 231 -32.72 -37.42 24.36
CA TYR A 231 -33.89 -38.13 24.90
C TYR A 231 -35.11 -37.93 23.99
N GLN A 232 -35.75 -39.04 23.61
CA GLN A 232 -37.06 -39.10 22.95
C GLN A 232 -38.17 -39.19 24.01
N SER A 233 -39.29 -38.51 23.71
CA SER A 233 -40.70 -38.91 23.87
C SER A 233 -41.18 -39.58 25.17
N ALA A 234 -42.03 -38.86 25.90
CA ALA A 234 -43.37 -39.26 26.35
C ALA A 234 -44.19 -37.99 26.67
#